data_AF-A0A7V0T5H2-F1
#
_entry.id   AF-A0A7V0T5H2-F1
#
_cell.length_a   1.000
_cell.length_b   1.000
_cell.length_c   1.000
_cell.angle_alpha   90.00
_cell.angle_beta   90.00
_cell.angle_gamma   90.00
#
_symmetry.space_group_name_H-M   'P 1'
#
loop_
_entity.id
_entity.type
_entity.pdbx_description
1 polymer ?
#
loop_
_entity_poly.entity_id
_entity_poly.type
_entity_poly.pdbx_seq_one_letter_code
_entity_poly.pdbx_strand_id
1 'polypeptide(L)'
;MLIGNLPVAWFQMINDFNNSGGNDGYEEFPSDLYFMDLDGSWLDNLERYGNRDSLVPGTDGIFDTHFGDVGPEIGISRMPVHRISGRDDSLLLLVLERGHAWRTGTLPSSGRGLTYIDDD
;
A
#
# COMPACT_ATOMS: atom_id res chain seq x y z
N MET A 1 -4.32 13.44 1.93
CA MET A 1 -4.34 12.81 0.58
C MET A 1 -3.12 13.27 -0.20
N LEU A 2 -2.41 12.32 -0.79
CA LEU A 2 -1.20 12.49 -1.58
C LEU A 2 -1.56 12.33 -3.06
N ILE A 3 -1.20 13.30 -3.91
CA ILE A 3 -1.59 13.33 -5.33
C ILE A 3 -0.34 13.47 -6.21
N GLY A 4 -0.23 12.63 -7.24
CA GLY A 4 0.79 12.75 -8.28
C GLY A 4 1.75 11.57 -8.37
N ASN A 5 2.98 11.83 -8.81
CA ASN A 5 4.06 10.84 -8.82
C ASN A 5 4.96 11.06 -7.60
N LEU A 6 4.59 10.42 -6.49
CA LEU A 6 5.28 10.56 -5.21
C LEU A 6 6.04 9.27 -4.89
N PRO A 7 7.17 9.35 -4.17
CA PRO A 7 7.88 8.18 -3.68
C PRO A 7 6.95 7.21 -2.95
N VAL A 8 7.23 5.92 -3.07
CA VAL A 8 6.50 4.84 -2.41
C VAL A 8 7.50 4.08 -1.55
N ALA A 9 7.19 3.90 -0.27
CA ALA A 9 7.92 2.95 0.55
C ALA A 9 7.53 1.54 0.12
N TRP A 10 8.53 0.67 -0.04
CA TRP A 10 8.33 -0.74 -0.32
C TRP A 10 8.65 -1.54 0.93
N PHE A 11 7.91 -2.63 1.11
CA PHE A 11 8.15 -3.60 2.17
C PHE A 11 8.36 -4.98 1.56
N GLN A 12 9.28 -5.76 2.12
CA GLN A 12 9.55 -7.14 1.73
C GLN A 12 9.38 -8.08 2.92
N MET A 13 8.89 -9.29 2.65
CA MET A 13 8.82 -10.34 3.65
C MET A 13 8.86 -11.73 3.03
N ILE A 14 9.13 -12.72 3.87
CA ILE A 14 8.92 -14.13 3.56
C ILE A 14 7.50 -14.48 3.98
N ASN A 15 6.72 -14.94 3.02
CA ASN A 15 5.30 -15.18 3.16
C ASN A 15 5.03 -16.54 3.83
N ASP A 16 4.68 -16.51 5.11
CA ASP A 16 4.40 -17.70 5.92
C ASP A 16 2.91 -18.06 6.02
N PHE A 17 2.04 -17.67 5.05
CA PHE A 17 0.57 -17.75 5.16
C PHE A 17 -0.02 -19.08 5.69
N ASN A 18 0.71 -20.20 5.61
CA ASN A 18 0.28 -21.51 6.07
C ASN A 18 1.06 -22.07 7.28
N ASN A 19 2.03 -21.33 7.85
CA ASN A 19 2.93 -21.74 8.93
C ASN A 19 3.46 -23.18 8.74
N SER A 20 3.68 -23.58 7.49
CA SER A 20 3.96 -24.97 7.11
C SER A 20 5.44 -25.33 7.21
N GLY A 21 6.31 -24.35 7.44
CA GLY A 21 7.76 -24.53 7.43
C GLY A 21 8.31 -24.97 6.06
N GLY A 22 7.54 -24.77 4.99
CA GLY A 22 7.94 -24.99 3.60
C GLY A 22 8.65 -23.76 2.99
N ASN A 23 8.95 -23.79 1.69
CA ASN A 23 9.42 -22.59 0.98
C ASN A 23 8.31 -21.54 0.95
N ASP A 24 8.27 -20.74 2.00
CA ASP A 24 7.49 -19.53 2.18
C ASP A 24 7.89 -18.54 1.08
N GLY A 25 6.95 -18.09 0.25
CA GLY A 25 7.28 -17.29 -0.94
C GLY A 25 7.84 -15.91 -0.59
N TYR A 26 8.77 -15.39 -1.38
CA TYR A 26 9.21 -13.99 -1.23
C TYR A 26 8.19 -13.01 -1.80
N GLU A 27 7.83 -11.99 -1.04
CA GLU A 27 6.86 -10.97 -1.46
C GLU A 27 7.41 -9.55 -1.23
N GLU A 28 7.20 -8.68 -2.22
CA GLU A 28 7.45 -7.24 -2.16
C GLU A 28 6.15 -6.49 -2.46
N PHE A 29 5.81 -5.49 -1.65
CA PHE A 29 4.63 -4.68 -1.90
C PHE A 29 4.84 -3.22 -1.46
N PRO A 30 4.19 -2.26 -2.14
CA PRO A 30 4.16 -0.88 -1.68
C PRO A 30 3.36 -0.75 -0.38
N SER A 31 3.89 -0.02 0.60
CA SER A 31 3.24 0.19 1.90
C SER A 31 3.03 1.68 2.19
N ASP A 32 1.77 2.11 2.12
CA ASP A 32 1.39 3.47 2.54
C ASP A 32 1.37 3.61 4.08
N LEU A 33 1.39 2.51 4.83
CA LEU A 33 1.46 2.51 6.30
C LEU A 33 2.71 3.24 6.80
N TYR A 34 3.82 3.16 6.07
CA TYR A 34 5.06 3.89 6.38
C TYR A 34 4.86 5.40 6.59
N PHE A 35 3.90 6.01 5.88
CA PHE A 35 3.61 7.45 6.02
C PHE A 35 2.49 7.74 7.04
N MET A 36 1.79 6.69 7.50
CA MET A 36 0.73 6.79 8.51
C MET A 36 1.28 6.61 9.92
N ASP A 37 2.31 5.77 10.04
CA ASP A 37 3.02 5.44 11.26
C ASP A 37 4.08 6.51 11.57
N LEU A 38 3.92 7.18 12.70
CA LEU A 38 4.77 8.31 13.14
C LEU A 38 5.67 7.97 14.32
N ASP A 39 5.40 6.88 15.04
CA ASP A 39 6.14 6.47 16.25
C ASP A 39 6.58 4.99 16.28
N GLY A 40 6.35 4.26 15.18
CA GLY A 40 6.94 2.98 14.87
C GLY A 40 8.33 3.06 14.27
N SER A 41 9.00 1.91 14.22
CA SER A 41 10.36 1.78 13.71
C SER A 41 10.39 0.89 12.47
N TRP A 42 10.89 1.44 11.37
CA TRP A 42 11.07 0.76 10.08
C TRP A 42 12.57 0.64 9.79
N LEU A 43 13.02 -0.58 9.49
CA LEU A 43 14.41 -0.87 9.14
C LEU A 43 14.50 -1.63 7.82
N ASP A 44 15.56 -1.31 7.08
CA ASP A 44 16.10 -2.07 5.96
C ASP A 44 17.38 -2.70 6.51
N ASN A 45 17.28 -3.93 7.00
CA ASN A 45 18.37 -4.68 7.62
C ASN A 45 18.45 -6.14 7.16
N LEU A 46 17.59 -6.53 6.23
CA LEU A 46 17.64 -7.79 5.50
C LEU A 46 17.61 -7.52 3.99
N GLU A 47 18.24 -8.39 3.22
CA GLU A 47 18.15 -8.40 1.76
C GLU A 47 17.79 -9.80 1.25
N ARG A 48 17.18 -9.85 0.07
CA ARG A 48 16.88 -11.13 -0.57
C ARG A 48 18.15 -11.87 -0.98
N TYR A 49 18.29 -13.12 -0.53
CA TYR A 49 19.44 -13.95 -0.89
C TYR A 49 19.26 -14.64 -2.24
N GLY A 50 19.70 -13.97 -3.31
CA GLY A 50 19.64 -14.49 -4.68
C GLY A 50 18.21 -14.74 -5.14
N ASN A 51 17.95 -15.88 -5.79
CA ASN A 51 16.62 -16.28 -6.23
C ASN A 51 15.92 -17.20 -5.23
N ARG A 52 16.38 -17.24 -3.97
CA ARG A 52 15.75 -18.03 -2.92
C ARG A 52 14.69 -17.21 -2.22
N ASP A 53 13.72 -17.89 -1.66
CA ASP A 53 12.76 -17.29 -0.76
C ASP A 53 13.36 -17.27 0.66
N SER A 54 14.35 -16.41 0.83
CA SER A 54 15.06 -16.24 2.10
C SER A 54 15.62 -14.84 2.20
N LEU A 55 15.56 -14.29 3.41
CA LEU A 55 16.15 -13.02 3.79
C LEU A 55 17.41 -13.26 4.61
N VAL A 56 18.48 -12.53 4.30
CA VAL A 56 19.76 -12.56 5.03
C VAL A 56 20.12 -11.16 5.50
N PRO A 57 20.94 -10.99 6.55
CA PRO A 57 21.38 -9.67 6.99
C PRO A 57 22.04 -8.87 5.84
N GLY A 58 21.52 -7.69 5.54
CA GLY A 58 21.92 -6.86 4.41
C GLY A 58 21.05 -5.60 4.30
N THR A 59 21.25 -4.78 3.28
CA THR A 59 20.38 -3.62 3.01
C THR A 59 20.20 -3.47 1.50
N ASP A 60 18.96 -3.43 1.00
CA ASP A 60 18.67 -3.34 -0.44
C ASP A 60 17.77 -2.16 -0.83
N GLY A 61 17.44 -1.29 0.13
CA GLY A 61 16.57 -0.14 -0.05
C GLY A 61 15.08 -0.45 0.10
N ILE A 62 14.72 -1.68 0.50
CA ILE A 62 13.36 -2.11 0.77
C ILE A 62 13.23 -2.44 2.26
N PHE A 63 12.25 -1.84 2.93
CA PHE A 63 12.03 -2.13 4.34
C PHE A 63 11.62 -3.60 4.54
N ASP A 64 12.13 -4.24 5.57
CA ASP A 64 11.86 -5.66 5.85
C ASP A 64 11.48 -5.90 7.32
N THR A 65 11.70 -4.90 8.16
CA THR A 65 11.52 -4.98 9.60
C THR A 65 10.69 -3.79 10.08
N HIS A 66 9.56 -4.07 10.72
CA HIS A 66 8.65 -3.08 11.30
C HIS A 66 8.26 -3.50 12.72
N PHE A 67 8.57 -2.67 13.72
CA PHE A 67 8.32 -2.98 15.14
C PHE A 67 8.13 -1.71 15.97
N GLY A 68 7.81 -1.89 17.26
CA GLY A 68 7.48 -0.79 18.17
C GLY A 68 5.97 -0.59 18.22
N ASP A 69 5.50 0.66 18.19
CA ASP A 69 4.09 0.95 17.92
C ASP A 69 3.89 0.92 16.41
N VAL A 70 3.20 -0.11 15.91
CA VAL A 70 3.07 -0.37 14.45
C VAL A 70 1.76 0.14 13.88
N GLY A 71 0.98 0.84 14.72
CA GLY A 71 -0.30 1.41 14.34
C GLY A 71 -0.14 2.62 13.41
N PRO A 72 -1.21 2.98 12.67
CA PRO A 72 -1.27 4.27 11.99
C PRO A 72 -1.78 5.38 12.93
N GLU A 73 -1.01 6.46 13.10
CA GLU A 73 -1.43 7.63 13.89
C GLU A 73 -2.28 8.60 13.03
N ILE A 74 -2.02 8.61 11.72
CA ILE A 74 -2.76 9.45 10.77
C ILE A 74 -3.28 8.67 9.57
N GLY A 75 -4.48 9.01 9.13
CA GLY A 75 -5.04 8.47 7.89
C GLY A 75 -4.49 9.20 6.67
N ILE A 76 -3.73 8.49 5.83
CA ILE A 76 -3.37 8.99 4.49
C ILE A 76 -4.13 8.23 3.40
N SER A 77 -4.16 8.83 2.21
CA SER A 77 -4.65 8.17 1.00
C SER A 77 -3.81 8.66 -0.17
N ARG A 78 -3.60 7.80 -1.17
CA ARG A 78 -2.78 8.09 -2.35
C ARG A 78 -3.62 8.04 -3.63
N MET A 79 -3.37 9.00 -4.51
CA MET A 79 -3.85 9.00 -5.89
C MET A 79 -2.67 9.08 -6.87
N PRO A 80 -2.25 7.94 -7.46
CA PRO A 80 -1.13 7.91 -8.40
C PRO A 80 -1.58 8.38 -9.79
N VAL A 81 -1.77 9.69 -9.95
CA VAL A 81 -2.30 10.31 -11.18
C VAL A 81 -1.47 9.94 -12.43
N HIS A 82 -0.17 9.66 -12.26
CA HIS A 82 0.70 9.22 -13.36
C HIS A 82 0.31 7.85 -13.97
N ARG A 83 -0.46 7.02 -13.25
CA ARG A 83 -0.94 5.71 -13.73
C ARG A 83 -2.29 5.79 -14.43
N ILE A 84 -2.94 6.95 -14.40
CA ILE A 84 -4.18 7.19 -15.12
C ILE A 84 -3.79 7.48 -16.57
N SER A 85 -4.05 6.53 -17.48
CA SER A 85 -3.82 6.72 -18.91
C SER A 85 -4.90 7.61 -19.51
N GLY A 86 -4.51 8.50 -20.44
CA GLY A 86 -5.36 9.58 -20.92
C GLY A 86 -5.17 10.83 -20.07
N ARG A 87 -4.42 11.79 -20.62
CA ARG A 87 -3.89 13.00 -19.95
C ARG A 87 -4.96 14.05 -19.59
N ASP A 88 -6.12 13.62 -19.15
CA ASP A 88 -7.18 14.52 -18.73
C ASP A 88 -7.32 14.43 -17.21
N ASP A 89 -7.13 15.56 -16.54
CA ASP A 89 -7.29 15.72 -15.10
C ASP A 89 -8.74 15.47 -14.65
N SER A 90 -9.66 15.20 -15.60
CA SER A 90 -11.05 14.88 -15.38
C SER A 90 -11.29 13.74 -14.37
N LEU A 91 -10.46 12.69 -14.35
CA LEU A 91 -10.60 11.62 -13.34
C LEU A 91 -10.20 12.07 -11.94
N LEU A 92 -9.16 12.91 -11.82
CA LEU A 92 -8.78 13.52 -10.55
C LEU A 92 -9.89 14.44 -10.03
N LEU A 93 -10.38 15.33 -10.89
CA LEU A 93 -11.48 16.25 -10.57
C LEU A 93 -12.73 15.47 -10.15
N LEU A 94 -13.09 14.41 -10.88
CA LEU A 94 -14.25 13.57 -10.56
C LEU A 94 -14.17 12.97 -9.14
N VAL A 95 -13.00 12.48 -8.72
CA VAL A 95 -12.83 11.91 -7.37
C VAL A 95 -12.91 13.00 -6.30
N LEU A 96 -12.28 14.16 -6.54
CA LEU A 96 -12.33 15.30 -5.63
C LEU A 96 -13.77 15.83 -5.46
N GLU A 97 -14.50 15.98 -6.56
CA GLU A 97 -15.89 16.41 -6.60
C GLU A 97 -16.81 15.41 -5.89
N ARG A 98 -16.65 14.09 -6.14
CA ARG A 98 -17.39 13.06 -5.39
C ARG A 98 -17.09 13.13 -3.90
N GLY A 99 -15.82 13.26 -3.53
CA GLY A 99 -15.42 13.38 -2.13
C GLY A 99 -16.02 14.62 -1.46
N HIS A 100 -16.05 15.75 -2.17
CA HIS A 100 -16.71 16.97 -1.71
C HIS A 100 -18.22 16.76 -1.56
N ALA A 101 -18.88 16.23 -2.59
CA ALA A 101 -20.32 16.02 -2.59
C ALA A 101 -20.77 15.03 -1.50
N TRP A 102 -19.99 13.99 -1.25
CA TRP A 102 -20.20 13.07 -0.13
C TRP A 102 -20.10 13.78 1.22
N ARG A 103 -19.02 14.54 1.45
CA ARG A 103 -18.81 15.26 2.72
C ARG A 103 -19.83 16.37 2.96
N THR A 104 -20.40 16.95 1.91
CA THR A 104 -21.45 17.99 2.02
C THR A 104 -22.88 17.45 1.95
N GLY A 105 -23.05 16.13 1.85
CA GLY A 105 -24.37 15.49 1.81
C GLY A 105 -25.15 15.74 0.51
N THR A 106 -24.48 16.18 -0.55
CA THR A 106 -25.09 16.46 -1.86
C THR A 106 -25.02 15.26 -2.81
N LEU A 107 -24.25 14.22 -2.46
CA LEU A 107 -24.17 12.98 -3.22
C LEU A 107 -25.33 12.03 -2.84
N PRO A 108 -26.27 11.71 -3.75
CA PRO A 108 -27.32 10.75 -3.46
C PRO A 108 -26.73 9.34 -3.33
N SER A 109 -26.96 8.67 -2.20
CA SER A 109 -26.58 7.26 -2.03
C SER A 109 -27.75 6.35 -2.42
N SER A 110 -27.60 5.58 -3.50
CA SER A 110 -28.46 4.41 -3.73
C SER A 110 -27.74 3.18 -3.18
N GLY A 111 -28.43 2.31 -2.43
CA GLY A 111 -27.87 1.06 -1.89
C GLY A 111 -27.49 0.09 -3.00
N ARG A 112 -26.31 0.30 -3.61
CA ARG A 112 -25.74 -0.52 -4.68
C ARG A 112 -24.36 -0.96 -4.24
N GLY A 113 -24.15 -2.27 -4.15
CA GLY A 113 -22.84 -2.87 -3.96
C GLY A 113 -22.25 -3.28 -5.30
N LEU A 114 -20.93 -3.18 -5.43
CA LEU A 114 -20.18 -3.85 -6.49
C LEU A 114 -19.84 -5.25 -5.97
N THR A 115 -20.28 -6.29 -6.67
CA THR A 115 -19.83 -7.66 -6.39
C THR A 115 -18.77 -8.01 -7.41
N TYR A 116 -17.56 -8.29 -6.94
CA TYR A 116 -16.55 -9.00 -7.71
C TYR A 116 -16.68 -10.48 -7.34
N ILE A 117 -17.06 -11.32 -8.30
CA ILE A 117 -17.03 -12.77 -8.13
C ILE A 117 -15.69 -13.19 -8.70
N ASP A 118 -14.81 -13.69 -7.83
CA ASP A 118 -13.55 -14.30 -8.22
C ASP A 118 -13.80 -15.80 -8.36
N ASP A 119 -13.62 -16.31 -9.57
CA ASP A 119 -13.70 -17.71 -9.93
C ASP A 119 -12.30 -18.32 -9.92
N ASP A 120 -11.95 -18.97 -8.80
CA ASP A 120 -10.89 -19.98 -8.71
C ASP A 120 -11.48 -21.38 -8.97
#